data_AF-A0A7C1CBE3-F1
#
_entry.id   AF-A0A7C1CBE3-F1
#
_cell.length_a   1.000
_cell.length_b   1.000
_cell.length_c   1.000
_cell.angle_alpha   90.00
_cell.angle_beta   90.00
_cell.angle_gamma   90.00
#
_symmetry.space_group_name_H-M   'P 1'
#
loop_
_entity.id
_entity.type
_entity.pdbx_description
1 polymer ?
#
loop_
_entity_poly.entity_id
_entity_poly.type
_entity_poly.pdbx_seq_one_letter_code
_entity_poly.pdbx_strand_id
1 'polypeptide(L)'
;MEINARTKLICLIGNPVEHSFSPIMHNAAFDQLGLNFCYLALKVEKEDLGEALKGVKAMNFWGMNVTIPHKEAVIPLLDEVEEEAEFIGAVNTVKRVDDRLVGYNTDGRGFM
;
A
#
# COMPACT_ATOMS: atom_id res chain seq x y z
N MET A 1 -2.12 14.06 -15.18
CA MET A 1 -1.48 14.26 -13.86
C MET A 1 -0.15 15.00 -13.98
N GLU A 2 -0.08 16.20 -13.41
CA GLU A 2 1.19 16.93 -13.23
C GLU A 2 1.73 16.67 -11.82
N ILE A 3 2.91 16.05 -11.74
CA ILE A 3 3.59 15.79 -10.47
C ILE A 3 4.35 17.06 -10.04
N ASN A 4 4.23 17.43 -8.76
CA ASN A 4 4.91 18.58 -8.18
C ASN A 4 5.41 18.27 -6.75
N ALA A 5 6.10 19.23 -6.12
CA ALA A 5 6.68 19.05 -4.79
C ALA A 5 5.67 18.78 -3.65
N ARG A 6 4.36 18.90 -3.91
CA ARG A 6 3.29 18.62 -2.95
C ARG A 6 2.55 17.31 -3.24
N THR A 7 2.92 16.58 -4.30
CA THR A 7 2.29 15.30 -4.65
C THR A 7 2.56 14.27 -3.57
N LYS A 8 1.48 13.63 -3.09
CA LYS A 8 1.55 12.56 -2.08
C LYS A 8 1.74 11.21 -2.76
N LEU A 9 2.55 10.34 -2.16
CA LEU A 9 2.87 9.04 -2.73
C LEU A 9 2.06 7.92 -2.07
N ILE A 10 1.56 7.01 -2.90
CA ILE A 10 1.02 5.71 -2.51
C ILE A 10 1.74 4.67 -3.38
N CYS A 11 1.97 3.47 -2.85
CA CYS A 11 2.57 2.39 -3.65
C CYS A 11 1.83 1.06 -3.50
N LEU A 12 2.08 0.16 -4.45
CA LEU A 12 1.87 -1.27 -4.33
C LEU A 12 3.23 -1.92 -4.09
N ILE A 13 3.34 -2.74 -3.04
CA ILE A 13 4.51 -3.60 -2.80
C ILE A 13 4.16 -5.08 -3.03
N GLY A 14 5.10 -5.81 -3.62
CA GLY A 14 4.95 -7.25 -3.93
C GLY A 14 6.07 -7.74 -4.83
N ASN A 15 6.03 -9.02 -5.20
CA ASN A 15 6.92 -9.57 -6.21
C ASN A 15 6.29 -10.81 -6.89
N PRO A 16 6.00 -10.77 -8.21
CA PRO A 16 6.12 -9.64 -9.13
C PRO A 16 4.94 -8.64 -9.03
N VAL A 17 5.15 -7.39 -9.46
CA VAL A 17 4.10 -6.33 -9.48
C VAL A 17 4.07 -5.48 -10.75
N GLU A 18 5.00 -5.68 -11.68
CA GLU A 18 5.13 -4.86 -12.90
C GLU A 18 3.93 -4.94 -13.85
N HIS A 19 3.15 -6.02 -13.78
CA HIS A 19 1.94 -6.21 -14.58
C HIS A 19 0.68 -5.71 -13.87
N SER A 20 0.79 -5.11 -12.69
CA SER A 20 -0.37 -4.67 -11.93
C SER A 20 -1.11 -3.54 -12.66
N PHE A 21 -2.44 -3.65 -12.72
CA PHE A 21 -3.30 -2.57 -13.19
C PHE A 21 -3.60 -1.52 -12.11
N SER A 22 -3.26 -1.77 -10.83
CA SER A 22 -3.54 -0.86 -9.72
C SER A 22 -2.96 0.55 -9.94
N PRO A 23 -1.72 0.73 -10.44
CA PRO A 23 -1.20 2.07 -10.75
C PRO A 23 -2.03 2.82 -11.78
N ILE A 24 -2.48 2.14 -12.85
CA ILE A 24 -3.31 2.77 -13.88
C ILE A 24 -4.65 3.19 -13.28
N MET A 25 -5.30 2.27 -12.56
CA MET A 25 -6.62 2.51 -11.94
C MET A 25 -6.59 3.67 -10.94
N HIS A 26 -5.65 3.66 -9.99
CA HIS A 26 -5.60 4.69 -8.95
C HIS A 26 -5.16 6.04 -9.49
N ASN A 27 -4.18 6.10 -10.39
CA ASN A 27 -3.77 7.38 -10.97
C ASN A 27 -4.87 8.01 -11.83
N ALA A 28 -5.64 7.21 -12.58
CA ALA A 28 -6.80 7.69 -13.31
C ALA A 28 -7.87 8.27 -12.37
N ALA A 29 -8.14 7.58 -11.25
CA ALA A 29 -9.07 8.08 -10.23
C ALA A 29 -8.57 9.39 -9.58
N PHE A 30 -7.27 9.49 -9.28
CA PHE A 30 -6.70 10.72 -8.72
C PHE A 30 -6.79 11.90 -9.68
N ASP A 31 -6.49 11.68 -10.96
CA ASP A 31 -6.59 12.71 -12.01
C ASP A 31 -8.04 13.18 -12.17
N GLN A 32 -8.99 12.24 -12.27
CA GLN A 32 -10.42 12.53 -12.41
C GLN A 32 -10.99 13.30 -11.21
N LEU A 33 -10.50 13.04 -10.00
CA LEU A 33 -10.95 13.69 -8.77
C LEU A 33 -10.15 14.94 -8.40
N GLY A 34 -9.15 15.33 -9.20
CA GLY A 34 -8.26 16.46 -8.90
C GLY A 34 -7.42 16.28 -7.63
N LEU A 35 -7.12 15.03 -7.26
CA LEU A 35 -6.32 14.68 -6.08
C LEU A 35 -4.83 14.66 -6.43
N ASN A 36 -4.01 15.42 -5.69
CA ASN A 36 -2.57 15.50 -5.93
C ASN A 36 -1.82 14.29 -5.31
N PHE A 37 -2.05 13.11 -5.89
CA PHE A 37 -1.44 11.84 -5.50
C PHE A 37 -0.81 11.14 -6.69
N CYS A 38 0.23 10.34 -6.43
CA CYS A 38 0.81 9.43 -7.41
C CYS A 38 0.88 8.02 -6.82
N TYR A 39 0.39 7.04 -7.59
CA TYR A 39 0.42 5.62 -7.26
C TYR A 39 1.51 4.91 -8.06
N LEU A 40 2.41 4.19 -7.39
CA LEU A 40 3.51 3.45 -8.02
C LEU A 40 3.45 1.95 -7.69
N ALA A 41 4.02 1.09 -8.52
CA ALA A 41 4.28 -0.31 -8.17
C ALA A 41 5.79 -0.48 -7.90
N LEU A 42 6.13 -1.01 -6.73
CA LEU A 42 7.50 -1.19 -6.27
C LEU A 42 7.73 -2.66 -5.97
N LYS A 43 8.68 -3.26 -6.70
CA LYS A 43 9.12 -4.63 -6.44
C LYS A 43 9.85 -4.66 -5.09
N VAL A 44 9.44 -5.58 -4.21
CA VAL A 44 10.09 -5.79 -2.89
C VAL A 44 10.34 -7.29 -2.73
N GLU A 45 11.59 -7.67 -2.48
CA GLU A 45 11.92 -9.07 -2.15
C GLU A 45 11.46 -9.40 -0.73
N LYS A 46 11.30 -10.70 -0.41
CA LYS A 46 10.78 -11.12 0.90
C LYS A 46 11.67 -10.65 2.06
N GLU A 47 12.97 -10.70 1.84
CA GLU A 47 14.01 -10.35 2.82
C GLU A 47 14.03 -8.83 3.09
N ASP A 48 13.57 -8.03 2.12
CA ASP A 48 13.59 -6.57 2.18
C ASP A 48 12.28 -5.96 2.71
N LEU A 49 11.26 -6.78 3.03
CA LEU A 49 9.94 -6.29 3.44
C LEU A 49 10.00 -5.30 4.63
N GLY A 50 10.79 -5.64 5.65
CA GLY A 50 10.97 -4.76 6.81
C GLY A 50 11.63 -3.42 6.46
N GLU A 51 12.66 -3.44 5.61
CA GLU A 51 13.32 -2.22 5.14
C GLU A 51 12.42 -1.38 4.24
N ALA A 52 11.59 -2.03 3.41
CA ALA A 52 10.59 -1.34 2.60
C ALA A 52 9.58 -0.58 3.46
N LEU A 53 9.08 -1.19 4.55
CA LEU A 53 8.16 -0.53 5.49
C LEU A 53 8.81 0.67 6.19
N LYS A 54 10.08 0.56 6.59
CA LYS A 54 10.85 1.69 7.13
C LYS A 54 11.00 2.80 6.09
N GLY A 55 11.29 2.45 4.84
CA GLY A 55 11.36 3.39 3.72
C GLY A 55 10.04 4.13 3.47
N VAL A 56 8.91 3.41 3.49
CA VAL A 56 7.56 3.99 3.37
C VAL A 56 7.31 5.04 4.46
N LYS A 57 7.65 4.75 5.72
CA LYS A 57 7.57 5.73 6.82
C LYS A 57 8.51 6.92 6.58
N ALA A 58 9.79 6.66 6.32
CA ALA A 58 10.83 7.68 6.20
C ALA A 58 10.62 8.63 5.01
N MET A 59 10.13 8.11 3.88
CA MET A 59 9.82 8.90 2.67
C MET A 59 8.43 9.54 2.70
N ASN A 60 7.74 9.46 3.84
CA ASN A 60 6.44 10.10 4.04
C ASN A 60 5.35 9.64 3.05
N PHE A 61 5.36 8.34 2.69
CA PHE A 61 4.27 7.76 1.90
C PHE A 61 2.96 7.85 2.69
N TRP A 62 1.85 8.06 1.97
CA TRP A 62 0.52 8.17 2.55
C TRP A 62 -0.06 6.80 2.95
N GLY A 63 0.39 5.76 2.26
CA GLY A 63 0.00 4.37 2.48
C GLY A 63 0.52 3.48 1.37
N MET A 64 0.16 2.20 1.43
CA MET A 64 0.53 1.22 0.42
C MET A 64 -0.53 0.13 0.28
N ASN A 65 -0.68 -0.42 -0.90
CA ASN A 65 -1.22 -1.76 -1.05
C ASN A 65 -0.12 -2.79 -0.95
N VAL A 66 -0.50 -3.98 -0.51
CA VAL A 66 0.37 -5.13 -0.33
C VAL A 66 -0.22 -6.29 -1.14
N THR A 67 0.62 -6.95 -1.93
CA THR A 67 0.21 -8.13 -2.67
C THR A 67 1.19 -9.28 -2.46
N ILE A 68 0.96 -10.40 -3.17
CA ILE A 68 1.79 -11.60 -3.11
C ILE A 68 3.27 -11.22 -3.28
N PRO A 69 4.18 -11.79 -2.47
CA PRO A 69 3.95 -12.80 -1.42
C PRO A 69 3.80 -12.20 -0.01
N HIS A 70 3.55 -10.90 0.13
CA HIS A 70 3.75 -10.17 1.38
C HIS A 70 2.50 -10.00 2.25
N LYS A 71 1.31 -10.39 1.75
CA LYS A 71 0.03 -10.12 2.43
C LYS A 71 -0.05 -10.67 3.86
N GLU A 72 0.55 -11.82 4.13
CA GLU A 72 0.62 -12.42 5.47
C GLU A 72 1.84 -11.92 6.24
N ALA A 73 3.00 -11.88 5.59
CA ALA A 73 4.28 -11.53 6.20
C ALA A 73 4.36 -10.07 6.68
N VAL A 74 3.52 -9.18 6.15
CA VAL A 74 3.48 -7.77 6.57
C VAL A 74 2.83 -7.59 7.94
N ILE A 75 1.90 -8.46 8.34
CA ILE A 75 1.11 -8.34 9.59
C ILE A 75 1.99 -8.10 10.83
N PRO A 76 3.01 -8.92 11.14
CA PRO A 76 3.83 -8.72 12.33
C PRO A 76 4.71 -7.45 12.29
N LEU A 77 4.74 -6.73 11.17
CA LEU A 77 5.51 -5.51 10.98
C LEU A 77 4.66 -4.22 11.09
N LEU A 78 3.34 -4.36 11.28
CA LEU A 78 2.41 -3.25 11.40
C LEU A 78 2.21 -2.87 12.86
N ASP A 79 1.83 -1.60 13.09
CA ASP A 79 1.57 -1.08 14.42
C ASP A 79 0.17 -1.48 14.91
N GLU A 80 -0.77 -1.67 13.98
CA GLU A 80 -2.17 -2.02 14.23
C GLU A 80 -2.74 -2.76 13.01
N VAL A 81 -3.67 -3.70 13.22
CA VAL A 81 -4.38 -4.40 12.14
C VAL A 81 -5.87 -4.42 12.48
N GLU A 82 -6.73 -4.10 11.51
CA GLU A 82 -8.18 -4.14 11.71
C GLU A 82 -8.65 -5.59 11.94
N GLU A 83 -9.64 -5.78 12.82
CA GLU A 83 -10.18 -7.10 13.22
C GLU A 83 -10.53 -8.00 12.02
N GLU A 84 -11.11 -7.43 10.95
CA GLU A 84 -11.43 -8.18 9.72
C GLU A 84 -10.17 -8.70 9.02
N ALA A 85 -9.11 -7.90 8.97
CA ALA A 85 -7.83 -8.28 8.38
C ALA A 85 -7.07 -9.30 9.25
N GLU A 86 -7.16 -9.17 10.58
CA GLU A 86 -6.65 -10.18 11.52
C GLU A 86 -7.37 -11.52 11.34
N PHE A 87 -8.69 -11.51 11.22
CA PHE A 87 -9.50 -12.71 11.01
C PHE A 87 -9.19 -13.40 9.67
N ILE A 88 -9.04 -12.62 8.59
CA ILE A 88 -8.65 -13.16 7.27
C ILE A 88 -7.20 -13.68 7.29
N GLY A 89 -6.35 -13.14 8.16
CA GLY A 89 -4.93 -13.48 8.23
C GLY A 89 -4.11 -12.86 7.10
N ALA A 90 -4.62 -11.82 6.44
CA ALA A 90 -3.94 -11.17 5.32
C ALA A 90 -4.25 -9.67 5.27
N VAL A 91 -3.24 -8.85 4.96
CA VAL A 91 -3.36 -7.40 4.75
C VAL A 91 -3.06 -7.08 3.29
N ASN A 92 -3.99 -6.43 2.60
CA ASN A 92 -3.78 -5.94 1.23
C ASN A 92 -3.64 -4.40 1.16
N THR A 93 -3.90 -3.70 2.26
CA THR A 93 -3.96 -2.23 2.33
C THR A 93 -3.39 -1.78 3.66
N VAL A 94 -2.46 -0.82 3.63
CA VAL A 94 -1.84 -0.22 4.81
C VAL A 94 -1.98 1.29 4.69
N LYS A 95 -2.55 1.91 5.72
CA LYS A 95 -2.64 3.36 5.84
C LYS A 95 -1.63 3.86 6.85
N ARG A 96 -0.90 4.92 6.51
CA ARG A 96 -0.11 5.64 7.49
C ARG A 96 -0.99 6.61 8.26
N VAL A 97 -0.97 6.52 9.58
CA VAL A 97 -1.66 7.41 10.51
C VAL A 97 -0.61 7.96 11.46
N ASP A 98 -0.18 9.20 11.20
CA ASP A 98 1.00 9.81 11.83
C ASP A 98 2.23 8.90 11.63
N ASP A 99 2.81 8.36 12.70
CA ASP A 99 3.96 7.44 12.62
C ASP A 99 3.58 5.95 12.67
N ARG A 100 2.28 5.65 12.69
CA ARG A 100 1.73 4.29 12.74
C ARG A 100 1.34 3.79 11.35
N LEU A 101 1.55 2.50 11.09
CA LEU A 101 1.04 1.77 9.94
C LEU A 101 -0.10 0.87 10.40
N VAL A 102 -1.29 1.14 9.86
CA VAL A 102 -2.52 0.40 10.18
C VAL A 102 -2.89 -0.48 8.99
N GLY A 103 -3.03 -1.79 9.22
CA GLY A 103 -3.36 -2.79 8.21
C GLY A 103 -4.86 -3.03 8.06
N TYR A 104 -5.29 -3.23 6.81
CA TYR A 104 -6.66 -3.49 6.39
C TYR A 104 -6.69 -4.57 5.30
N ASN A 105 -7.84 -5.21 5.15
CA ASN A 105 -8.12 -6.09 4.02
C ASN A 105 -9.38 -5.59 3.30
N THR A 106 -9.21 -5.11 2.08
CA THR A 106 -10.31 -4.60 1.24
C THR A 106 -10.80 -5.61 0.21
N ASP A 107 -10.11 -6.74 0.05
CA ASP A 107 -10.51 -7.79 -0.92
C ASP A 107 -11.83 -8.44 -0.47
N GLY A 108 -12.00 -8.69 0.84
CA GLY A 108 -13.25 -9.24 1.40
C GLY A 108 -14.46 -8.35 1.15
N ARG A 109 -14.35 -7.07 1.54
CA ARG A 109 -15.39 -6.06 1.28
C ARG A 109 -15.62 -5.79 -0.21
N GLY A 110 -14.57 -5.84 -1.03
CA GLY A 110 -14.66 -5.58 -2.46
C GLY A 110 -15.28 -6.72 -3.26
N PHE A 111 -15.36 -7.93 -2.69
CA PHE A 111 -16.03 -9.07 -3.31
C PHE A 111 -17.55 -9.11 -3.04
N MET A 112 -17.99 -8.59 -1.88
CA MET A 112 -19.41 -8.52 -1.49
C MET A 112 -20.15 -7.39 -2.19
#